data_AF-A0A929IS29-F1
#
_entry.id   AF-A0A929IS29-F1
#
_cell.length_a   1.000
_cell.length_b   1.000
_cell.length_c   1.000
_cell.angle_alpha   90.00
_cell.angle_beta   90.00
_cell.angle_gamma   90.00
#
_symmetry.space_group_name_H-M   'P 1'
#
loop_
_entity.id
_entity.type
_entity.pdbx_description
1 polymer ?
#
loop_
_entity_poly.entity_id
_entity_poly.type
_entity_poly.pdbx_seq_one_letter_code
_entity_poly.pdbx_strand_id
1 'polypeptide(L)'
;MSIRQGAHRSTFALFLLLSVGIMLIGKADPALYERTRMAIADIATPFIGALSSPVVAGAELIEEGKYLLAAYDENTALRDENERLRRWHAAAQGLQSENARLRGLLHFTPKTEATFITGRVIGDSGGAFLRSVLVDIGGRDGVRKGVAAIDGNGLVGRVAEVGQRSARILLITDLNSRIPVLVGENRERAILAGDNSDYAKLAYLRPERSIAAGDLIVTSGHGGAFPAGLPVGVVVSTGEGSNSELRVQPFLTPDRMEFVRLMDFGLTGVLQDHDLGLTSQ
;
A
#
# COMPACT_ATOMS: atom_id res chain seq x y z
N MET A 1 -98.74 15.46 20.14
CA MET A 1 -97.39 15.98 20.48
C MET A 1 -96.83 15.19 21.69
N SER A 2 -96.41 13.93 21.50
CA SER A 2 -95.96 13.06 22.62
C SER A 2 -94.85 12.05 22.27
N ILE A 3 -94.46 11.87 21.00
CA ILE A 3 -93.54 10.78 20.61
C ILE A 3 -92.04 11.18 20.67
N ARG A 4 -91.72 12.49 20.74
CA ARG A 4 -90.32 12.96 20.77
C ARG A 4 -89.64 12.89 22.13
N GLN A 5 -90.37 12.71 23.24
CA GLN A 5 -89.78 12.64 24.58
C GLN A 5 -89.35 11.23 25.02
N GLY A 6 -89.80 10.17 24.34
CA GLY A 6 -89.40 8.78 24.64
C GLY A 6 -88.01 8.40 24.13
N ALA A 7 -87.66 8.83 22.91
CA ALA A 7 -86.40 8.47 22.25
C ALA A 7 -85.16 9.08 22.94
N HIS A 8 -85.27 10.29 23.47
CA HIS A 8 -84.15 10.89 24.22
C HIS A 8 -83.90 10.19 25.56
N ARG A 9 -84.95 9.66 26.21
CA ARG A 9 -84.80 8.92 27.48
C ARG A 9 -84.18 7.54 27.27
N SER A 10 -84.50 6.86 26.17
CA SER A 10 -83.87 5.58 25.83
C SER A 10 -82.42 5.73 25.36
N THR A 11 -82.12 6.77 24.59
CA THR A 11 -80.74 7.06 24.16
C THR A 11 -79.86 7.46 25.34
N PHE A 12 -80.40 8.27 26.26
CA PHE A 12 -79.69 8.63 27.48
C PHE A 12 -79.48 7.42 28.40
N ALA A 13 -80.49 6.53 28.52
CA ALA A 13 -80.35 5.28 29.27
C ALA A 13 -79.32 4.33 28.63
N LEU A 14 -79.26 4.25 27.30
CA LEU A 14 -78.26 3.46 26.58
C LEU A 14 -76.84 4.00 26.82
N PHE A 15 -76.64 5.32 26.72
CA PHE A 15 -75.35 5.93 27.03
C PHE A 15 -74.97 5.82 28.51
N LEU A 16 -75.95 5.88 29.41
CA LEU A 16 -75.73 5.66 30.84
C LEU A 16 -75.29 4.21 31.10
N LEU A 17 -75.96 3.23 30.49
CA LEU A 17 -75.60 1.82 30.61
C LEU A 17 -74.24 1.52 29.96
N LEU A 18 -73.94 2.13 28.81
CA LEU A 18 -72.64 2.03 28.15
C LEU A 18 -71.53 2.64 29.01
N SER A 19 -71.78 3.81 29.60
CA SER A 19 -70.84 4.51 30.48
C SER A 19 -70.59 3.73 31.78
N VAL A 20 -71.66 3.22 32.41
CA VAL A 20 -71.55 2.33 33.58
C VAL A 20 -70.84 1.03 33.21
N GLY A 21 -71.08 0.48 32.02
CA GLY A 21 -70.38 -0.69 31.51
C GLY A 21 -68.88 -0.46 31.32
N ILE A 22 -68.50 0.65 30.69
CA ILE A 22 -67.09 1.07 30.51
C ILE A 22 -66.44 1.35 31.87
N MET A 23 -67.17 1.97 32.80
CA MET A 23 -66.67 2.26 34.15
C MET A 23 -66.50 1.00 34.99
N LEU A 24 -67.38 0.00 34.85
CA LEU A 24 -67.24 -1.31 35.49
C LEU A 24 -66.07 -2.10 34.89
N ILE A 25 -65.85 -2.00 33.58
CA ILE A 25 -64.66 -2.56 32.90
C ILE A 25 -63.38 -1.89 33.40
N GLY A 26 -63.40 -0.56 33.61
CA GLY A 26 -62.28 0.19 34.17
C GLY A 26 -62.01 -0.07 35.66
N LYS A 27 -62.95 -0.71 36.37
CA LYS A 27 -62.81 -1.08 37.79
C LYS A 27 -62.67 -2.59 38.04
N ALA A 28 -62.76 -3.41 37.00
CA ALA A 28 -62.46 -4.83 37.07
C ALA A 28 -60.95 -5.02 37.25
N ASP A 29 -60.54 -5.97 38.09
CA ASP A 29 -59.15 -6.20 38.48
C ASP A 29 -58.18 -6.10 37.29
N PRO A 30 -57.01 -5.44 37.45
CA PRO A 30 -55.98 -5.32 36.41
C PRO A 30 -55.62 -6.66 35.74
N ALA A 31 -55.76 -7.76 36.50
CA ALA A 31 -55.53 -9.12 36.04
C ALA A 31 -56.50 -9.61 34.94
N LEU A 32 -57.73 -9.09 34.87
CA LEU A 32 -58.72 -9.48 33.84
C LEU A 32 -58.48 -8.70 32.53
N TYR A 33 -58.07 -7.44 32.64
CA TYR A 33 -57.69 -6.60 31.50
C TYR A 33 -56.43 -7.14 30.81
N GLU A 34 -55.42 -7.55 31.58
CA GLU A 34 -54.21 -8.15 31.03
C GLU A 34 -54.49 -9.50 30.33
N ARG A 35 -55.34 -10.36 30.92
CA ARG A 35 -55.71 -11.65 30.32
C ARG A 35 -56.51 -11.53 29.01
N THR A 36 -57.45 -10.58 28.95
CA THR A 36 -58.27 -10.36 27.74
C THR A 36 -57.47 -9.70 26.62
N ARG A 37 -56.59 -8.75 26.96
CA ARG A 37 -55.65 -8.16 26.01
C ARG A 37 -54.67 -9.19 25.45
N MET A 38 -54.13 -10.08 26.28
CA MET A 38 -53.22 -11.14 25.82
C MET A 38 -53.94 -12.18 24.96
N ALA A 39 -55.16 -12.59 25.30
CA ALA A 39 -55.94 -13.52 24.48
C ALA A 39 -56.28 -12.96 23.08
N ILE A 40 -56.59 -11.67 22.98
CA ILE A 40 -56.84 -11.00 21.70
C ILE A 40 -55.53 -10.89 20.89
N ALA A 41 -54.42 -10.58 21.55
CA ALA A 41 -53.11 -10.53 20.92
C ALA A 41 -52.67 -11.90 20.37
N ASP A 42 -52.83 -12.97 21.15
CA ASP A 42 -52.42 -14.33 20.75
C ASP A 42 -53.19 -14.85 19.53
N ILE A 43 -54.48 -14.50 19.41
CA ILE A 43 -55.30 -14.86 18.24
C ILE A 43 -54.91 -14.03 17.00
N ALA A 44 -54.54 -12.77 17.18
CA ALA A 44 -54.16 -11.86 16.09
C ALA A 44 -52.72 -12.09 15.58
N THR A 45 -51.84 -12.65 16.41
CA THR A 45 -50.41 -12.84 16.12
C THR A 45 -50.15 -13.65 14.83
N PRO A 46 -50.77 -14.81 14.58
CA PRO A 46 -50.51 -15.57 13.35
C PRO A 46 -51.00 -14.87 12.08
N PHE A 47 -52.05 -14.04 12.16
CA PHE A 47 -52.58 -13.30 11.00
C PHE A 47 -51.68 -12.13 10.59
N ILE A 48 -51.03 -11.46 11.55
CA ILE A 48 -50.07 -10.39 11.28
C ILE A 48 -48.77 -10.96 10.69
N GLY A 49 -48.35 -12.16 11.11
CA GLY A 49 -47.21 -12.87 10.52
C GLY A 49 -47.44 -13.30 9.06
N ALA A 50 -48.65 -13.76 8.72
CA ALA A 50 -48.98 -14.22 7.37
C ALA A 50 -49.01 -13.09 6.32
N LEU A 51 -49.35 -11.85 6.72
CA LEU A 51 -49.40 -10.69 5.82
C LEU A 51 -48.03 -10.08 5.50
N SER A 52 -46.99 -10.37 6.28
CA SER A 52 -45.64 -9.81 6.10
C SER A 52 -44.66 -10.74 5.36
N SER A 53 -45.01 -12.02 5.19
CA SER A 53 -44.19 -13.02 4.49
C SER A 53 -43.89 -12.71 2.99
N PRO A 54 -44.83 -12.22 2.16
CA PRO A 54 -44.53 -11.98 0.75
C PRO A 54 -43.73 -10.68 0.49
N VAL A 55 -43.75 -9.72 1.43
CA VAL A 55 -43.06 -8.43 1.29
C VAL A 55 -41.56 -8.55 1.61
N VAL A 56 -41.18 -9.43 2.55
CA VAL A 56 -39.77 -9.73 2.86
C VAL A 56 -39.13 -10.60 1.78
N ALA A 57 -39.86 -11.60 1.25
CA ALA A 57 -39.37 -12.43 0.15
C ALA A 57 -39.12 -11.65 -1.15
N GLY A 58 -39.88 -10.58 -1.41
CA GLY A 58 -39.65 -9.70 -2.56
C GLY A 58 -38.43 -8.78 -2.43
N ALA A 59 -38.04 -8.42 -1.20
CA ALA A 59 -36.87 -7.57 -0.95
C ALA A 59 -35.55 -8.34 -1.07
N GLU A 60 -35.50 -9.60 -0.64
CA GLU A 60 -34.33 -10.49 -0.76
C GLU A 60 -33.98 -10.79 -2.22
N LEU A 61 -34.98 -11.01 -3.08
CA LEU A 61 -34.78 -11.25 -4.51
C LEU A 61 -34.19 -10.05 -5.28
N ILE A 62 -34.45 -8.82 -4.83
CA ILE A 62 -33.91 -7.60 -5.44
C ILE A 62 -32.44 -7.38 -5.04
N GLU A 63 -32.04 -7.74 -3.82
CA GLU A 63 -30.63 -7.71 -3.42
C GLU A 63 -29.80 -8.81 -4.09
N GLU A 64 -30.33 -10.04 -4.20
CA GLU A 64 -29.65 -11.14 -4.92
C GLU A 64 -29.40 -10.81 -6.39
N GLY A 65 -30.37 -10.18 -7.07
CA GLY A 65 -30.21 -9.74 -8.46
C GLY A 65 -29.11 -8.70 -8.65
N LYS A 66 -28.94 -7.77 -7.69
CA LYS A 66 -27.85 -6.78 -7.72
C LYS A 66 -26.49 -7.42 -7.49
N TYR A 67 -26.41 -8.38 -6.58
CA TYR A 67 -25.17 -9.12 -6.32
C TYR A 67 -24.74 -9.95 -7.53
N LEU A 68 -25.69 -10.55 -8.24
CA LEU A 68 -25.41 -11.34 -9.44
C LEU A 68 -24.92 -10.47 -10.61
N LEU A 69 -25.52 -9.29 -10.81
CA LEU A 69 -25.06 -8.31 -11.81
C LEU A 69 -23.67 -7.77 -11.46
N ALA A 70 -23.45 -7.37 -10.20
CA ALA A 70 -22.14 -6.89 -9.74
C ALA A 70 -21.05 -7.96 -9.88
N ALA A 71 -21.34 -9.21 -9.52
CA ALA A 71 -20.42 -10.33 -9.67
C ALA A 71 -20.13 -10.65 -11.15
N TYR A 72 -21.11 -10.48 -12.04
CA TYR A 72 -20.91 -10.65 -13.48
C TYR A 72 -20.02 -9.55 -14.06
N ASP A 73 -20.28 -8.29 -13.72
CA ASP A 73 -19.47 -7.14 -14.11
C ASP A 73 -18.03 -7.27 -13.60
N GLU A 74 -17.86 -7.68 -12.33
CA GLU A 74 -16.53 -7.96 -11.76
C GLU A 74 -15.85 -9.12 -12.49
N ASN A 75 -16.56 -10.20 -12.81
CA ASN A 75 -15.99 -11.33 -13.54
C ASN A 75 -15.50 -10.93 -14.94
N THR A 76 -16.27 -10.10 -15.65
CA THR A 76 -15.87 -9.59 -16.98
C THR A 76 -14.66 -8.67 -16.88
N ALA A 77 -14.65 -7.72 -15.93
CA ALA A 77 -13.49 -6.86 -15.68
C ALA A 77 -12.23 -7.65 -15.30
N LEU A 78 -12.37 -8.68 -14.46
CA LEU A 78 -11.26 -9.57 -14.09
C LEU A 78 -10.75 -10.39 -15.28
N ARG A 79 -11.63 -10.82 -16.19
CA ARG A 79 -11.21 -11.51 -17.42
C ARG A 79 -10.43 -10.59 -18.34
N ASP A 80 -10.91 -9.37 -18.56
CA ASP A 80 -10.23 -8.37 -19.39
C ASP A 80 -8.84 -8.03 -18.81
N GLU A 81 -8.77 -7.88 -17.49
CA GLU A 81 -7.50 -7.68 -16.78
C GLU A 81 -6.57 -8.89 -16.96
N ASN A 82 -7.09 -10.11 -16.83
CA ASN A 82 -6.31 -11.33 -17.02
C ASN A 82 -5.75 -11.42 -18.45
N GLU A 83 -6.57 -11.11 -19.46
CA GLU A 83 -6.13 -11.08 -20.85
C GLU A 83 -5.09 -10.01 -21.11
N ARG A 84 -5.25 -8.83 -20.51
CA ARG A 84 -4.26 -7.75 -20.55
C ARG A 84 -2.93 -8.21 -19.94
N LEU A 85 -2.96 -8.79 -18.74
CA LEU A 85 -1.78 -9.30 -18.05
C LEU A 85 -1.08 -10.42 -18.85
N ARG A 86 -1.86 -11.33 -19.46
CA ARG A 86 -1.31 -12.39 -20.34
C ARG A 86 -0.60 -11.80 -21.55
N ARG A 87 -1.17 -10.78 -22.19
CA ARG A 87 -0.53 -10.08 -23.31
C ARG A 87 0.79 -9.43 -22.90
N TRP A 88 0.81 -8.74 -21.76
CA TRP A 88 2.05 -8.16 -21.21
C TRP A 88 3.09 -9.21 -20.88
N HIS A 89 2.68 -10.33 -20.27
CA HIS A 89 3.57 -11.44 -19.96
C HIS A 89 4.19 -12.04 -21.23
N ALA A 90 3.39 -12.29 -22.27
CA ALA A 90 3.89 -12.79 -23.55
C ALA A 90 4.87 -11.81 -24.21
N ALA A 91 4.58 -10.51 -24.18
CA ALA A 91 5.48 -9.48 -24.70
C ALA A 91 6.81 -9.43 -23.93
N ALA A 92 6.76 -9.51 -22.59
CA ALA A 92 7.94 -9.55 -21.74
C ALA A 92 8.82 -10.79 -22.02
N GLN A 93 8.20 -11.97 -22.19
CA GLN A 93 8.92 -13.18 -22.59
C GLN A 93 9.57 -13.06 -23.97
N GLY A 94 8.86 -12.47 -24.94
CA GLY A 94 9.39 -12.19 -26.28
C GLY A 94 10.62 -11.28 -26.22
N LEU A 95 10.53 -10.16 -25.50
CA LEU A 95 11.64 -9.23 -25.29
C LEU A 95 12.82 -9.89 -24.56
N GLN A 96 12.56 -10.73 -23.57
CA GLN A 96 13.61 -11.45 -22.84
C GLN A 96 14.35 -12.43 -23.77
N SER A 97 13.62 -13.16 -24.62
CA SER A 97 14.20 -14.09 -25.60
C SER A 97 15.05 -13.36 -26.65
N GLU A 98 14.58 -12.20 -27.12
CA GLU A 98 15.30 -11.37 -28.09
C GLU A 98 16.56 -10.79 -27.46
N ASN A 99 16.45 -10.29 -26.22
CA ASN A 99 17.61 -9.76 -25.50
C ASN A 99 18.66 -10.85 -25.26
N ALA A 100 18.25 -12.07 -24.92
CA ALA A 100 19.15 -13.21 -24.78
C ALA A 100 19.84 -13.55 -26.11
N ARG A 101 19.12 -13.56 -27.22
CA ARG A 101 19.67 -13.78 -28.57
C ARG A 101 20.68 -12.70 -28.94
N LEU A 102 20.34 -11.42 -28.75
CA LEU A 102 21.23 -10.28 -29.01
C LEU A 102 22.50 -10.36 -28.15
N ARG A 103 22.38 -10.72 -26.87
CA ARG A 103 23.53 -10.96 -25.98
C ARG A 103 24.41 -12.09 -26.49
N GLY A 104 23.83 -13.20 -26.94
CA GLY A 104 24.57 -14.32 -27.52
C GLY A 104 25.36 -13.92 -28.77
N LEU A 105 24.76 -13.13 -29.67
CA LEU A 105 25.42 -12.63 -30.88
C LEU A 105 26.58 -11.67 -30.58
N LEU A 106 26.54 -10.96 -29.45
CA LEU A 106 27.55 -9.99 -29.05
C LEU A 106 28.68 -10.59 -28.20
N HIS A 107 28.73 -11.92 -28.01
CA HIS A 107 29.57 -12.56 -26.99
C HIS A 107 29.46 -11.87 -25.62
N PHE A 108 28.26 -11.40 -25.28
CA PHE A 108 27.99 -10.78 -24.00
C PHE A 108 28.12 -11.87 -22.94
N THR A 109 29.25 -11.86 -22.22
CA THR A 109 29.41 -12.69 -21.04
C THR A 109 28.34 -12.25 -20.04
N PRO A 110 27.42 -13.13 -19.61
CA PRO A 110 26.44 -12.78 -18.59
C PRO A 110 27.19 -12.18 -17.42
N LYS A 111 26.85 -10.93 -17.04
CA LYS A 111 27.33 -10.37 -15.77
C LYS A 111 26.99 -11.39 -14.69
N THR A 112 28.00 -11.79 -13.92
CA THR A 112 27.95 -12.71 -12.77
C THR A 112 26.59 -12.62 -12.08
N GLU A 113 25.91 -13.76 -11.93
CA GLU A 113 24.65 -13.82 -11.18
C GLU A 113 24.86 -13.16 -9.82
N ALA A 114 24.07 -12.14 -9.53
CA ALA A 114 24.21 -11.39 -8.31
C ALA A 114 23.95 -12.32 -7.13
N THR A 115 24.94 -12.49 -6.26
CA THR A 115 24.72 -13.20 -5.00
C THR A 115 24.07 -12.24 -4.03
N PHE A 116 23.17 -12.74 -3.18
CA PHE A 116 22.50 -11.91 -2.22
C PHE A 116 22.43 -12.53 -0.84
N ILE A 117 22.54 -11.67 0.17
CA ILE A 117 22.40 -12.04 1.58
C ILE A 117 21.36 -11.11 2.17
N THR A 118 20.33 -11.67 2.80
CA THR A 118 19.30 -10.90 3.49
C THR A 118 19.64 -10.83 4.97
N GLY A 119 19.63 -9.62 5.53
CA GLY A 119 19.83 -9.38 6.95
C GLY A 119 18.67 -8.57 7.51
N ARG A 120 18.46 -8.70 8.82
CA ARG A 120 17.48 -7.90 9.54
C ARG A 120 18.12 -6.61 10.01
N VAL A 121 17.40 -5.52 9.92
CA VAL A 121 17.79 -4.24 10.50
C VAL A 121 17.65 -4.35 12.02
N ILE A 122 18.75 -4.11 12.73
CA ILE A 122 18.84 -4.22 14.19
C ILE A 122 19.01 -2.88 14.90
N GLY A 123 19.20 -1.81 14.13
CA GLY A 123 19.21 -0.45 14.66
C GLY A 123 19.37 0.59 13.56
N ASP A 124 18.76 1.74 13.78
CA ASP A 124 19.14 2.96 13.07
C ASP A 124 20.32 3.58 13.83
N SER A 125 21.44 3.79 13.14
CA SER A 125 22.61 4.49 13.71
C SER A 125 22.59 5.97 13.33
N GLY A 126 21.46 6.47 12.84
CA GLY A 126 21.29 7.79 12.27
C GLY A 126 21.19 8.90 13.31
N GLY A 127 22.05 9.91 13.16
CA GLY A 127 21.93 11.20 13.86
C GLY A 127 21.81 12.34 12.83
N ALA A 128 21.82 13.60 13.29
CA ALA A 128 21.73 14.75 12.37
C ALA A 128 22.85 14.81 11.30
N PHE A 129 23.97 14.12 11.54
CA PHE A 129 25.17 14.18 10.70
C PHE A 129 25.48 12.90 9.93
N LEU A 130 24.80 11.79 10.23
CA LEU A 130 25.02 10.49 9.61
C LEU A 130 23.66 9.79 9.47
N ARG A 131 23.32 9.30 8.27
CA ARG A 131 22.13 8.50 7.98
C ARG A 131 22.59 7.10 7.61
N SER A 132 22.46 6.15 8.55
CA SER A 132 22.92 4.77 8.33
C SER A 132 22.14 3.76 9.15
N VAL A 133 21.99 2.54 8.63
CA VAL A 133 21.32 1.44 9.34
C VAL A 133 22.29 0.30 9.62
N LEU A 134 22.09 -0.39 10.74
CA LEU A 134 22.88 -1.54 11.17
C LEU A 134 22.09 -2.83 10.91
N VAL A 135 22.72 -3.81 10.26
CA VAL A 135 22.13 -5.12 9.98
C VAL A 135 22.88 -6.26 10.69
N ASP A 136 22.18 -7.35 11.01
CA ASP A 136 22.71 -8.52 11.74
C ASP A 136 23.42 -9.58 10.88
N ILE A 137 23.94 -9.15 9.73
CA ILE A 137 24.80 -9.94 8.84
C ILE A 137 26.12 -9.21 8.62
N GLY A 138 27.23 -9.95 8.54
CA GLY A 138 28.57 -9.38 8.43
C GLY A 138 29.53 -10.24 7.62
N GLY A 139 30.84 -10.07 7.88
CA GLY A 139 31.87 -10.76 7.12
C GLY A 139 31.79 -12.30 7.17
N ARG A 140 31.28 -12.86 8.28
CA ARG A 140 31.05 -14.32 8.40
C ARG A 140 29.99 -14.85 7.43
N ASP A 141 29.07 -13.98 7.03
CA ASP A 141 28.00 -14.30 6.09
C ASP A 141 28.41 -14.00 4.64
N GLY A 142 29.61 -13.47 4.42
CA GLY A 142 30.14 -13.12 3.10
C GLY A 142 29.92 -11.66 2.69
N VAL A 143 29.46 -10.80 3.61
CA VAL A 143 29.25 -9.37 3.33
C VAL A 143 30.57 -8.65 3.09
N ARG A 144 30.63 -7.79 2.08
CA ARG A 144 31.80 -6.97 1.73
C ARG A 144 31.44 -5.48 1.67
N LYS A 145 32.44 -4.62 1.89
CA LYS A 145 32.29 -3.16 1.72
C LYS A 145 31.94 -2.83 0.26
N GLY A 146 31.14 -1.79 0.08
CA GLY A 146 30.71 -1.32 -1.24
C GLY A 146 29.52 -2.09 -1.85
N VAL A 147 29.12 -3.22 -1.26
CA VAL A 147 27.95 -3.99 -1.72
C VAL A 147 26.68 -3.14 -1.65
N ALA A 148 25.85 -3.25 -2.68
CA ALA A 148 24.60 -2.49 -2.77
C ALA A 148 23.56 -3.06 -1.80
N ALA A 149 22.91 -2.18 -1.05
CA ALA A 149 21.82 -2.53 -0.16
C ALA A 149 20.49 -2.14 -0.81
N ILE A 150 19.57 -3.08 -0.92
CA ILE A 150 18.23 -2.85 -1.47
C ILE A 150 17.14 -3.35 -0.52
N ASP A 151 15.97 -2.73 -0.59
CA ASP A 151 14.74 -3.21 0.05
C ASP A 151 13.73 -3.67 -1.01
N GLY A 152 12.46 -3.84 -0.63
CA GLY A 152 11.40 -4.22 -1.56
C GLY A 152 11.06 -3.16 -2.62
N ASN A 153 11.45 -1.90 -2.40
CA ASN A 153 11.06 -0.76 -3.22
C ASN A 153 12.21 -0.21 -4.07
N GLY A 154 13.45 -0.33 -3.61
CA GLY A 154 14.61 0.15 -4.37
C GLY A 154 15.92 0.15 -3.61
N LEU A 155 16.84 0.98 -4.09
CA LEU A 155 18.16 1.17 -3.52
C LEU A 155 18.07 1.89 -2.17
N VAL A 156 18.55 1.22 -1.13
CA VAL A 156 18.67 1.76 0.22
C VAL A 156 19.98 2.52 0.40
N GLY A 157 21.07 1.96 -0.13
CA GLY A 157 22.41 2.47 0.13
C GLY A 157 23.51 1.51 -0.26
N ARG A 158 24.64 1.61 0.45
CA ARG A 158 25.77 0.69 0.30
C ARG A 158 26.37 0.32 1.65
N VAL A 159 26.98 -0.85 1.72
CA VAL A 159 27.76 -1.25 2.89
C VAL A 159 28.99 -0.36 3.02
N ALA A 160 29.06 0.43 4.09
CA ALA A 160 30.22 1.29 4.39
C ALA A 160 31.21 0.60 5.32
N GLU A 161 30.71 -0.15 6.30
CA GLU A 161 31.53 -0.87 7.28
C GLU A 161 31.04 -2.30 7.44
N VAL A 162 31.97 -3.21 7.67
CA VAL A 162 31.70 -4.63 7.87
C VAL A 162 32.39 -5.08 9.16
N GLY A 163 31.61 -5.53 10.12
CA GLY A 163 32.06 -6.29 11.27
C GLY A 163 31.92 -7.79 11.03
N GLN A 164 32.28 -8.60 12.03
CA GLN A 164 32.21 -10.06 11.91
C GLN A 164 30.77 -10.61 11.81
N ARG A 165 29.81 -9.98 12.50
CA ARG A 165 28.41 -10.42 12.61
C ARG A 165 27.40 -9.31 12.30
N SER A 166 27.88 -8.17 11.82
CA SER A 166 27.06 -7.01 11.54
C SER A 166 27.70 -6.17 10.46
N ALA A 167 26.89 -5.38 9.76
CA ALA A 167 27.37 -4.45 8.76
C ALA A 167 26.59 -3.13 8.87
N ARG A 168 27.26 -2.02 8.56
CA ARG A 168 26.65 -0.69 8.52
C ARG A 168 26.42 -0.29 7.08
N ILE A 169 25.19 0.10 6.79
CA ILE A 169 24.74 0.54 5.47
C ILE A 169 24.60 2.06 5.51
N LEU A 170 25.38 2.75 4.68
CA LEU A 170 25.24 4.18 4.45
C LEU A 170 24.06 4.43 3.51
N LEU A 171 23.07 5.18 3.99
CA LEU A 171 21.84 5.43 3.23
C LEU A 171 22.08 6.38 2.05
N ILE A 172 21.25 6.27 1.02
CA ILE A 172 21.34 7.14 -0.16
C ILE A 172 21.13 8.64 0.17
N THR A 173 20.44 8.94 1.27
CA THR A 173 20.16 10.29 1.77
C THR A 173 21.27 10.89 2.64
N ASP A 174 22.29 10.10 2.99
CA ASP A 174 23.43 10.58 3.77
C ASP A 174 24.24 11.65 3.01
N LEU A 175 24.76 12.66 3.71
CA LEU A 175 25.61 13.72 3.15
C LEU A 175 26.84 13.19 2.39
N ASN A 176 27.37 12.03 2.79
CA ASN A 176 28.52 11.37 2.16
C ASN A 176 28.11 10.39 1.05
N SER A 177 26.82 10.23 0.80
CA SER A 177 26.31 9.41 -0.29
C SER A 177 26.41 10.14 -1.62
N ARG A 178 27.09 9.50 -2.57
CA ARG A 178 27.20 9.92 -3.97
C ARG A 178 26.97 8.72 -4.87
N ILE A 179 25.92 8.76 -5.68
CA ILE A 179 25.48 7.63 -6.51
C ILE A 179 25.26 8.10 -7.94
N PRO A 180 26.00 7.57 -8.92
CA PRO A 180 25.76 7.86 -10.33
C PRO A 180 24.40 7.33 -10.79
N VAL A 181 23.51 8.20 -11.27
CA VAL A 181 22.14 7.86 -11.67
C VAL A 181 21.80 8.31 -13.09
N LEU A 182 20.70 7.78 -13.61
CA LEU A 182 20.03 8.20 -14.83
C LEU A 182 18.64 8.72 -14.46
N VAL A 183 18.26 9.84 -15.07
CA VAL A 183 17.01 10.54 -14.78
C VAL A 183 16.11 10.55 -16.01
N GLY A 184 14.84 10.17 -15.81
CA GLY A 184 13.78 10.23 -16.81
C GLY A 184 13.99 9.30 -18.02
N GLU A 185 13.07 9.38 -18.98
CA GLU A 185 13.12 8.59 -20.21
C GLU A 185 14.34 8.93 -21.09
N ASN A 186 14.79 10.18 -21.02
CA ASN A 186 15.96 10.67 -21.74
C ASN A 186 17.29 10.14 -21.18
N ARG A 187 17.25 9.41 -20.05
CA ARG A 187 18.41 8.80 -19.36
C ARG A 187 19.53 9.81 -19.13
N GLU A 188 19.16 11.00 -18.66
CA GLU A 188 20.13 12.07 -18.37
C GLU A 188 21.03 11.64 -17.21
N ARG A 189 22.34 11.86 -17.34
CA ARG A 189 23.31 11.42 -16.33
C ARG A 189 23.39 12.46 -15.22
N ALA A 190 23.33 12.00 -13.98
CA ALA A 190 23.49 12.85 -12.80
C ALA A 190 24.21 12.10 -11.69
N ILE A 191 24.58 12.82 -10.63
CA ILE A 191 24.97 12.23 -9.36
C ILE A 191 23.87 12.54 -8.36
N LEU A 192 23.25 11.50 -7.82
CA LEU A 192 22.42 11.63 -6.64
C LEU A 192 23.32 11.89 -5.43
N ALA A 193 23.09 13.00 -4.75
CA ALA A 193 23.79 13.40 -3.54
C ALA A 193 22.80 13.52 -2.39
N GLY A 194 23.06 12.81 -1.30
CA GLY A 194 22.32 13.02 -0.06
C GLY A 194 22.72 14.32 0.63
N ASP A 195 21.85 14.86 1.46
CA ASP A 195 22.12 16.05 2.28
C ASP A 195 21.56 15.92 3.71
N ASN A 196 21.42 14.68 4.19
CA ASN A 196 20.81 14.30 5.48
C ASN A 196 19.33 14.68 5.63
N SER A 197 18.67 15.25 4.61
CA SER A 197 17.21 15.37 4.57
C SER A 197 16.56 14.06 4.10
N ASP A 198 15.22 14.01 4.12
CA ASP A 198 14.47 12.86 3.59
C ASP A 198 14.42 12.87 2.04
N TYR A 199 14.90 13.97 1.45
CA TYR A 199 15.09 14.13 0.02
C TYR A 199 16.58 14.04 -0.34
N ALA A 200 16.86 13.74 -1.61
CA ALA A 200 18.20 13.85 -2.18
C ALA A 200 18.24 14.92 -3.28
N LYS A 201 19.45 15.33 -3.66
CA LYS A 201 19.69 16.32 -4.71
C LYS A 201 20.33 15.66 -5.93
N LEU A 202 20.06 16.23 -7.10
CA LEU A 202 20.75 15.87 -8.33
C LEU A 202 21.86 16.89 -8.59
N ALA A 203 23.10 16.41 -8.61
CA ALA A 203 24.28 17.19 -8.98
C ALA A 203 24.71 16.85 -10.41
N TYR A 204 25.41 17.80 -11.04
CA TYR A 204 25.99 17.68 -12.39
C TYR A 204 24.96 17.50 -13.52
N LEU A 205 23.78 18.10 -13.38
CA LEU A 205 22.79 18.18 -14.44
C LEU A 205 23.23 19.17 -15.53
N ARG A 206 23.00 18.79 -16.79
CA ARG A 206 23.20 19.69 -17.93
C ARG A 206 22.04 20.69 -18.00
N PRO A 207 22.29 22.02 -18.06
CA PRO A 207 21.25 23.03 -18.07
C PRO A 207 20.23 22.91 -19.22
N GLU A 208 20.62 22.28 -20.32
CA GLU A 208 19.86 22.26 -21.57
C GLU A 208 18.80 21.16 -21.65
N ARG A 209 18.68 20.29 -20.62
CA ARG A 209 17.71 19.19 -20.61
C ARG A 209 16.65 19.38 -19.54
N SER A 210 15.39 19.37 -19.98
CA SER A 210 14.22 19.44 -19.10
C SER A 210 14.09 18.16 -18.27
N ILE A 211 14.44 18.23 -16.99
CA ILE A 211 13.99 17.27 -15.98
C ILE A 211 12.68 17.78 -15.40
N ALA A 212 11.69 16.90 -15.29
CA ALA A 212 10.37 17.22 -14.79
C ALA A 212 10.06 16.47 -13.49
N ALA A 213 9.17 17.04 -12.67
CA ALA A 213 8.59 16.30 -11.57
C ALA A 213 7.85 15.05 -12.10
N GLY A 214 8.06 13.91 -11.44
CA GLY A 214 7.58 12.60 -11.88
C GLY A 214 8.62 11.76 -12.62
N ASP A 215 9.76 12.32 -13.02
CA ASP A 215 10.82 11.56 -13.68
C ASP A 215 11.39 10.47 -12.75
N LEU A 216 11.43 9.23 -13.25
CA LEU A 216 12.02 8.09 -12.54
C LEU A 216 13.55 8.19 -12.51
N ILE A 217 14.14 7.78 -11.40
CA ILE A 217 15.58 7.75 -11.20
C ILE A 217 16.05 6.32 -10.95
N VAL A 218 17.06 5.91 -11.72
CA VAL A 218 17.69 4.60 -11.59
C VAL A 218 19.22 4.71 -11.54
N THR A 219 19.92 3.73 -10.97
CA THR A 219 21.38 3.72 -10.99
C THR A 219 21.91 3.63 -12.43
N SER A 220 22.98 4.37 -12.74
CA SER A 220 23.58 4.37 -14.09
C SER A 220 24.56 3.22 -14.33
N GLY A 221 25.07 2.61 -13.26
CA GLY A 221 26.16 1.63 -13.32
C GLY A 221 27.54 2.23 -13.58
N HIS A 222 27.65 3.55 -13.65
CA HIS A 222 28.92 4.23 -13.88
C HIS A 222 29.87 4.10 -12.68
N GLY A 223 31.17 3.96 -12.94
CA GLY A 223 32.19 3.75 -11.90
C GLY A 223 32.16 2.37 -11.24
N GLY A 224 31.26 1.47 -11.65
CA GLY A 224 31.22 0.09 -11.15
C GLY A 224 30.90 -0.04 -9.66
N ALA A 225 30.33 0.97 -9.01
CA ALA A 225 29.93 0.87 -7.59
C ALA A 225 28.56 0.18 -7.42
N PHE A 226 27.67 0.36 -8.40
CA PHE A 226 26.33 -0.23 -8.44
C PHE A 226 26.11 -0.83 -9.83
N PRO A 227 25.23 -1.83 -9.99
CA PRO A 227 24.75 -2.21 -11.32
C PRO A 227 23.91 -1.07 -11.91
N ALA A 228 23.70 -1.08 -13.22
CA ALA A 228 22.77 -0.16 -13.86
C ALA A 228 21.33 -0.64 -13.69
N GLY A 229 20.40 0.28 -13.41
CA GLY A 229 18.95 0.02 -13.43
C GLY A 229 18.29 -0.27 -12.08
N LEU A 230 18.97 -0.11 -10.94
CA LEU A 230 18.31 -0.21 -9.63
C LEU A 230 17.39 1.01 -9.45
N PRO A 231 16.12 0.82 -9.08
CA PRO A 231 15.22 1.92 -8.73
C PRO A 231 15.75 2.72 -7.55
N VAL A 232 15.68 4.05 -7.61
CA VAL A 232 16.15 4.92 -6.52
C VAL A 232 15.04 5.82 -6.00
N GLY A 233 14.28 6.45 -6.88
CA GLY A 233 13.22 7.37 -6.48
C GLY A 233 12.63 8.13 -7.67
N VAL A 234 11.93 9.23 -7.35
CA VAL A 234 11.30 10.12 -8.32
C VAL A 234 11.68 11.57 -8.10
N VAL A 235 11.74 12.35 -9.17
CA VAL A 235 11.91 13.80 -9.08
C VAL A 235 10.61 14.42 -8.56
N VAL A 236 10.75 15.32 -7.58
CA VAL A 236 9.64 16.08 -6.99
C VAL A 236 10.00 17.56 -6.94
N SER A 237 8.99 18.41 -7.06
CA SER A 237 9.12 19.84 -6.80
C SER A 237 8.90 20.09 -5.31
N THR A 238 9.86 20.75 -4.66
CA THR A 238 9.74 21.13 -3.25
C THR A 238 9.75 22.66 -3.14
N GLY A 239 8.89 23.23 -2.29
CA GLY A 239 8.71 24.68 -2.19
C GLY A 239 7.59 25.23 -3.08
N GLU A 240 7.25 26.50 -2.89
CA GLU A 240 6.15 27.19 -3.58
C GLU A 240 6.65 28.38 -4.41
N GLY A 241 6.01 28.62 -5.57
CA GLY A 241 6.27 29.78 -6.41
C GLY A 241 7.72 29.86 -6.91
N SER A 242 8.38 30.98 -6.65
CA SER A 242 9.76 31.25 -7.09
C SER A 242 10.83 30.46 -6.34
N ASN A 243 10.49 29.79 -5.23
CA ASN A 243 11.43 29.01 -4.42
C ASN A 243 11.34 27.50 -4.68
N SER A 244 10.70 27.10 -5.78
CA SER A 244 10.57 25.70 -6.16
C SER A 244 11.94 25.11 -6.54
N GLU A 245 12.43 24.16 -5.73
CA GLU A 245 13.64 23.37 -5.99
C GLU A 245 13.26 21.94 -6.42
N LEU A 246 13.85 21.46 -7.51
CA LEU A 246 13.74 20.05 -7.90
C LEU A 246 14.60 19.19 -6.98
N ARG A 247 13.96 18.26 -6.30
CA ARG A 247 14.60 17.29 -5.40
C ARG A 247 14.20 15.88 -5.78
N VAL A 248 14.82 14.91 -5.14
CA VAL A 248 14.53 13.49 -5.34
C VAL A 248 13.88 12.96 -4.09
N GLN A 249 12.67 12.41 -4.24
CA GLN A 249 12.02 11.59 -3.22
C GLN A 249 12.50 10.15 -3.41
N PRO A 250 13.30 9.59 -2.49
CA PRO A 250 13.71 8.20 -2.55
C PRO A 250 12.51 7.26 -2.36
N PHE A 251 12.58 6.06 -2.95
CA PHE A 251 11.65 4.97 -2.61
C PHE A 251 11.97 4.30 -1.27
N LEU A 252 13.19 4.55 -0.77
CA LEU A 252 13.64 4.19 0.56
C LEU A 252 12.69 4.76 1.62
N THR A 253 12.18 3.88 2.50
CA THR A 253 11.41 4.27 3.69
C THR A 253 12.12 3.76 4.95
N PRO A 254 13.06 4.55 5.54
CA PRO A 254 13.93 4.05 6.61
C PRO A 254 13.15 3.57 7.85
N ASP A 255 12.11 4.29 8.25
CA ASP A 255 11.35 4.03 9.48
C ASP A 255 10.59 2.70 9.48
N ARG A 256 10.39 2.08 8.31
CA ARG A 256 9.63 0.82 8.14
C ARG A 256 10.51 -0.32 7.66
N MET A 257 11.82 -0.14 7.67
CA MET A 257 12.75 -1.11 7.11
C MET A 257 13.09 -2.19 8.15
N GLU A 258 12.51 -3.38 7.97
CA GLU A 258 12.81 -4.53 8.83
C GLU A 258 13.94 -5.40 8.25
N PHE A 259 14.02 -5.51 6.93
CA PHE A 259 14.97 -6.37 6.23
C PHE A 259 15.63 -5.62 5.08
N VAL A 260 16.89 -5.95 4.85
CA VAL A 260 17.66 -5.45 3.71
C VAL A 260 18.33 -6.63 3.01
N ARG A 261 18.32 -6.59 1.69
CA ARG A 261 19.05 -7.53 0.85
C ARG A 261 20.32 -6.87 0.32
N LEU A 262 21.46 -7.42 0.71
CA LEU A 262 22.78 -7.02 0.23
C LEU A 262 23.07 -7.79 -1.05
N MET A 263 23.20 -7.09 -2.17
CA MET A 263 23.43 -7.67 -3.50
C MET A 263 24.84 -7.42 -3.98
N ASP A 264 25.60 -8.49 -4.07
CA ASP A 264 26.96 -8.50 -4.59
C ASP A 264 26.95 -8.88 -6.07
N PHE A 265 27.24 -7.89 -6.89
CA PHE A 265 27.29 -8.00 -8.35
C PHE A 265 28.70 -8.34 -8.87
N GLY A 266 29.64 -8.71 -7.99
CA GLY A 266 31.04 -8.92 -8.34
C GLY A 266 31.72 -7.65 -8.87
N LEU A 267 31.17 -6.49 -8.53
CA LEU A 267 31.70 -5.21 -8.98
C LEU A 267 32.77 -4.74 -7.99
N THR A 268 33.98 -4.52 -8.48
CA THR A 268 35.12 -4.16 -7.63
C THR A 268 35.07 -2.71 -7.14
N GLY A 269 34.24 -1.84 -7.76
CA GLY A 269 33.87 -0.51 -7.25
C GLY A 269 35.02 0.45 -6.88
N VAL A 270 34.63 1.62 -6.32
CA VAL A 270 35.50 2.79 -6.02
C VAL A 270 36.29 2.64 -4.70
N LEU A 271 36.03 1.59 -3.92
CA LEU A 271 36.75 1.32 -2.67
C LEU A 271 37.86 0.30 -2.96
N GLN A 272 39.00 0.74 -3.49
CA GLN A 272 40.20 -0.08 -3.51
C GLN A 272 40.80 -0.13 -2.10
N ASP A 273 41.21 -1.32 -1.64
CA ASP A 273 41.95 -1.53 -0.38
C ASP A 273 43.37 -0.92 -0.37
N HIS A 274 43.70 -0.01 -1.30
CA HIS A 274 45.06 0.50 -1.51
C HIS A 274 45.56 1.48 -0.43
N ASP A 275 44.75 1.81 0.58
CA ASP A 275 45.12 2.71 1.68
C ASP A 275 45.55 2.00 2.97
N LEU A 276 45.65 0.67 2.98
CA LEU A 276 46.35 -0.05 4.05
C LEU A 276 47.76 -0.39 3.57
N GLY A 277 48.66 0.57 3.75
CA GLY A 277 50.10 0.36 3.69
C GLY A 277 50.54 -0.70 4.72
N LEU A 278 50.44 -1.96 4.33
CA LEU A 278 51.22 -3.05 4.90
C LEU A 278 52.11 -3.55 3.78
N THR A 279 53.22 -2.83 3.59
CA THR A 279 54.42 -3.42 2.98
C THR A 279 54.78 -4.67 3.77
N SER A 280 54.76 -5.78 3.05
CA SER A 280 55.49 -6.99 3.35
C SER A 280 56.84 -6.73 4.01
N GLN A 281 57.06 -7.37 5.16
CA GLN A 281 58.34 -7.98 5.50
C GLN A 281 58.10 -9.46 5.77
#